data_AF-A0A840ZQ32-F1
#
_entry.id   AF-A0A840ZQ32-F1
#
_cell.length_a   1.000
_cell.length_b   1.000
_cell.length_c   1.000
_cell.angle_alpha   90.00
_cell.angle_beta   90.00
_cell.angle_gamma   90.00
#
_symmetry.space_group_name_H-M   'P 1'
#
loop_
_entity.id
_entity.type
_entity.pdbx_description
1 polymer ?
#
loop_
_entity_poly.entity_id
_entity_poly.type
_entity_poly.pdbx_seq_one_letter_code
_entity_poly.pdbx_strand_id
1 'polypeptide(L)' 'MTTRAIPLAHAHTSGHASIPDLRRLAAALAPRRLVPIHTFAPEQYPALFGPSVTIEQDGT' A
#
# COMPACT_ATOMS: atom_id res chain seq x y z
N MET A 1 -10.93 24.46 -17.56
CA MET A 1 -9.47 24.64 -17.32
C MET A 1 -9.18 26.13 -17.20
N THR A 2 -8.26 26.50 -16.30
CA THR A 2 -8.19 27.75 -15.51
C THR A 2 -8.47 29.07 -16.27
N THR A 3 -9.52 29.79 -15.86
CA THR A 3 -9.95 31.11 -16.35
C THR A 3 -8.95 32.25 -16.07
N ARG A 4 -7.88 32.03 -15.29
CA ARG A 4 -6.99 33.10 -14.76
C ARG A 4 -5.50 32.92 -15.04
N ALA A 5 -5.10 31.94 -15.87
CA ALA A 5 -3.71 31.69 -16.28
C ALA A 5 -2.67 31.57 -15.13
N ILE A 6 -3.09 31.18 -13.92
CA ILE A 6 -2.18 30.94 -12.79
C ILE A 6 -1.60 29.52 -12.94
N PRO A 7 -0.27 29.34 -12.99
CA PRO A 7 0.35 28.02 -13.06
C PRO A 7 0.07 27.20 -11.79
N LEU A 8 -0.39 25.97 -11.95
CA LEU A 8 -0.53 25.02 -10.84
C LEU A 8 0.73 24.14 -10.77
N ALA A 9 1.49 24.27 -9.69
CA ALA A 9 2.62 23.38 -9.40
C ALA A 9 2.14 22.21 -8.52
N HIS A 10 2.47 20.98 -8.93
CA HIS A 10 2.24 19.80 -8.10
C HIS A 10 3.44 19.57 -7.17
N ALA A 11 3.25 19.85 -5.88
CA ALA A 11 4.28 19.74 -4.85
C ALA A 11 3.80 18.86 -3.68
N HIS A 12 3.25 17.68 -3.99
CA HIS A 12 2.80 16.70 -3.01
C HIS A 12 3.66 15.44 -3.06
N THR A 13 3.94 14.86 -1.89
CA THR A 13 4.59 13.55 -1.73
C THR A 13 3.74 12.70 -0.80
N SER A 14 3.62 11.41 -1.11
CA SER A 14 2.89 10.46 -0.26
C SER A 14 3.55 10.28 1.11
N GLY A 15 2.74 10.09 2.15
CA GLY A 15 3.18 9.69 3.48
C GLY A 15 3.20 8.17 3.72
N HIS A 16 2.69 7.37 2.78
CA HIS A 16 2.65 5.91 2.89
C HIS A 16 3.84 5.25 2.19
N ALA A 17 4.28 4.11 2.72
CA ALA A 17 5.36 3.31 2.14
C ALA A 17 5.00 2.84 0.72
N SER A 18 6.00 2.88 -0.17
CA SER A 18 5.86 2.36 -1.53
C SER A 18 5.83 0.82 -1.54
N ILE A 19 5.37 0.20 -2.63
CA ILE A 19 5.39 -1.26 -2.77
C ILE A 19 6.81 -1.85 -2.58
N PRO A 20 7.89 -1.30 -3.17
CA PRO A 20 9.25 -1.75 -2.90
C PRO A 20 9.63 -1.72 -1.41
N ASP A 21 9.26 -0.65 -0.70
CA ASP A 21 9.57 -0.51 0.74
C ASP A 21 8.80 -1.52 1.58
N LEU A 22 7.52 -1.74 1.26
CA LEU A 22 6.71 -2.77 1.90
C LEU A 22 7.28 -4.18 1.66
N ARG A 23 7.76 -4.48 0.45
CA ARG A 23 8.39 -5.77 0.12
C ARG A 23 9.67 -5.97 0.92
N ARG A 24 10.49 -4.92 1.03
CA ARG A 24 11.71 -4.94 1.85
C ARG A 24 11.37 -5.21 3.32
N LEU A 25 10.34 -4.57 3.85
CA LEU A 25 9.88 -4.79 5.23
C LEU A 25 9.39 -6.24 5.43
N ALA A 26 8.53 -6.74 4.55
CA ALA A 26 8.00 -8.10 4.64
C ALA A 26 9.10 -9.16 4.56
N ALA A 27 10.09 -8.96 3.66
CA ALA A 27 11.23 -9.86 3.52
C ALA A 27 12.13 -9.87 4.77
N ALA A 28 12.37 -8.70 5.37
CA ALA A 28 13.17 -8.58 6.59
C ALA A 28 12.51 -9.22 7.82
N LEU A 29 11.18 -9.17 7.89
CA LEU A 29 10.42 -9.75 9.00
C LEU A 29 10.13 -11.25 8.83
N ALA A 30 10.05 -11.73 7.58
CA ALA A 30 9.67 -13.10 7.23
C ALA A 30 8.46 -13.64 8.04
N PRO A 31 7.32 -12.94 8.03
CA PRO A 31 6.21 -13.26 8.92
C PRO A 31 5.55 -14.59 8.54
N ARG A 32 5.10 -15.35 9.53
CA ARG A 32 4.30 -16.57 9.32
C ARG A 32 2.93 -16.27 8.69
N ARG A 33 2.35 -15.10 8.98
CA ARG A 33 1.10 -14.60 8.42
C ARG A 33 1.22 -13.09 8.20
N LEU A 34 0.83 -12.61 7.02
CA LEU A 34 0.76 -11.18 6.68
C LEU A 34 -0.71 -10.80 6.47
N VAL A 35 -1.24 -9.87 7.25
CA VAL A 35 -2.62 -9.38 7.11
C VAL A 35 -2.60 -7.95 6.56
N PRO A 36 -3.06 -7.71 5.32
CA PRO A 36 -3.13 -6.36 4.77
C PRO A 36 -4.27 -5.61 5.43
N ILE A 37 -3.92 -4.58 6.20
CA ILE A 37 -4.86 -3.61 6.78
C ILE A 37 -4.59 -2.22 6.21
N HIS A 38 -5.53 -1.30 6.35
CA HIS A 38 -5.40 0.09 5.89
C HIS A 38 -5.10 0.21 4.37
N THR A 39 -5.76 -0.62 3.58
CA THR A 39 -5.76 -0.59 2.11
C THR A 39 -7.17 -0.84 1.60
N PHE A 40 -7.53 -0.22 0.47
CA PHE A 40 -8.79 -0.51 -0.22
C PHE A 40 -8.68 -1.69 -1.20
N ALA A 41 -7.48 -2.24 -1.39
CA ALA A 41 -7.21 -3.34 -2.33
C ALA A 41 -6.44 -4.50 -1.68
N PRO A 42 -6.93 -5.10 -0.58
CA PRO A 42 -6.25 -6.22 0.09
C PRO A 42 -6.09 -7.44 -0.84
N GLU A 43 -6.96 -7.62 -1.82
CA GLU A 43 -6.95 -8.71 -2.79
C GLU A 43 -5.73 -8.71 -3.73
N GLN A 44 -5.02 -7.58 -3.84
CA GLN A 44 -3.79 -7.50 -4.62
C GLN A 44 -2.56 -8.03 -3.86
N TYR A 45 -2.63 -8.10 -2.52
CA TYR A 45 -1.49 -8.43 -1.68
C TYR A 45 -0.96 -9.87 -1.86
N PRO A 46 -1.77 -10.91 -2.07
CA PRO A 46 -1.26 -12.26 -2.34
C PRO A 46 -0.31 -12.30 -3.55
N ALA A 47 -0.62 -11.55 -4.62
CA ALA A 47 0.25 -11.45 -5.80
C ALA A 47 1.52 -10.63 -5.52
N LEU A 48 1.45 -9.67 -4.60
CA LEU A 48 2.58 -8.79 -4.27
C LEU A 48 3.54 -9.37 -3.22
N PHE A 49 3.03 -10.16 -2.27
CA PHE A 49 3.74 -10.59 -1.06
C PHE A 49 3.69 -12.11 -0.82
N GLY A 50 2.99 -12.87 -1.67
CA GLY A 50 3.03 -14.33 -1.68
C GLY A 50 2.00 -15.03 -0.79
N PRO A 51 2.18 -16.34 -0.55
CA PRO A 51 1.14 -17.20 0.01
C PRO A 51 0.92 -17.03 1.52
N SER A 52 1.80 -16.34 2.25
CA SER A 52 1.62 -16.06 3.68
C SER A 52 0.57 -14.97 3.95
N VAL A 53 0.03 -14.37 2.90
CA VAL A 53 -1.01 -13.34 3.01
C VAL A 53 -2.34 -13.96 3.40
N THR A 54 -3.00 -13.37 4.39
CA THR A 54 -4.37 -13.74 4.79
C THR A 54 -5.19 -12.47 4.91
N ILE A 55 -6.36 -12.44 4.25
CA ILE A 55 -7.27 -11.29 4.30
C ILE A 55 -8.32 -11.61 5.37
N GLU A 56 -8.48 -10.69 6.32
CA GLU A 56 -9.45 -10.82 7.42
C GLU A 56 -10.54 -9.74 7.27
N GLN A 57 -11.69 -9.97 7.90
CA GLN A 57 -12.77 -8.98 8.00
C GLN A 57 -12.77 -8.35 9.39
N ASP A 58 -13.40 -7.18 9.52
CA ASP A 58 -13.52 -6.54 10.83
C ASP A 58 -14.35 -7.40 11.79
N GLY A 59 -13.78 -7.71 12.96
CA GLY A 59 -14.47 -8.45 14.02
C GLY A 59 -14.52 -9.98 13.85
N THR A 60 -13.79 -10.54 12.89
CA THR A 60 -13.52 -12.00 12.77
C THR A 60 -12.15 -12.36 13.29
#